data_AF-A0AAD4MXR6-F1
#
_entry.id   AF-A0AAD4MXR6-F1
#
_cell.length_a   1.000
_cell.length_b   1.000
_cell.length_c   1.000
_cell.angle_alpha   90.00
_cell.angle_beta   90.00
_cell.angle_gamma   90.00
#
_symmetry.space_group_name_H-M   'P 1'
#
loop_
_entity.id
_entity.type
_entity.pdbx_description
1 polymer ?
#
loop_
_entity_poly.entity_id
_entity_poly.type
_entity_poly.pdbx_seq_one_letter_code
_entity_poly.pdbx_strand_id
1 'polypeptide(L)'
;MQNVPLKGAIVIRDRGYELSGLPLWCAIVRKALDLNFDVTVALMLHLQRDLPEEIVSRNNSPKIKQFLDSKMTLAELESTLTSNHLHGTNSKSVLFLDSVDMLKEKFGLAATIQLLHRLSESVSAVVSVTSIGKDSFAGSPEDLNWRKLCSICSATLDLDASEMMEDLICVTRTRKKDGLVSEKIEKCQVSSQDFSLQSSAFDPNATKDPQKQSKPEDQFLENLPFDVGLKLTEKERQAKANVQLPYVKAQDQKGLVGLNITSGKKIKVGGNIIYTPDRDDDLDDSDPDDDLMI
;
A
#
# COMPACT_ATOMS: atom_id res chain seq x y z
N MET A 1 -12.01 8.77 0.39
CA MET A 1 -10.98 9.72 0.85
C MET A 1 -11.59 10.98 1.50
N GLN A 2 -12.87 11.27 1.29
CA GLN A 2 -13.57 12.39 1.92
C GLN A 2 -13.48 12.38 3.46
N ASN A 3 -13.27 11.22 4.08
CA ASN A 3 -13.20 11.06 5.54
C ASN A 3 -11.79 10.87 6.09
N VAL A 4 -10.73 11.06 5.29
CA VAL A 4 -9.36 11.03 5.83
C VAL A 4 -9.23 12.19 6.82
N PRO A 5 -8.95 11.91 8.11
CA PRO A 5 -8.81 12.96 9.11
C PRO A 5 -7.53 13.74 8.81
N LEU A 6 -7.62 15.07 8.78
CA LEU A 6 -6.46 15.95 8.72
C LEU A 6 -5.83 16.01 10.11
N LYS A 7 -5.10 14.94 10.46
CA LYS A 7 -4.38 14.85 11.73
C LYS A 7 -3.02 14.18 11.51
N GLY A 8 -1.97 14.66 12.17
CA GLY A 8 -0.64 14.03 12.16
C GLY A 8 0.05 14.09 10.79
N ALA A 9 1.05 13.24 10.57
CA ALA A 9 1.70 13.12 9.27
C ALA A 9 0.86 12.26 8.32
N ILE A 10 0.65 12.76 7.09
CA ILE A 10 -0.03 12.11 5.99
C ILE A 10 0.88 12.15 4.78
N VAL A 11 1.18 10.98 4.19
CA VAL A 11 2.02 10.91 2.99
C VAL A 11 1.24 10.28 1.84
N ILE A 12 1.30 10.93 0.68
CA ILE A 12 0.76 10.46 -0.59
C ILE A 12 1.92 9.84 -1.37
N ARG A 13 1.79 8.57 -1.72
CA ARG A 13 2.69 7.89 -2.65
C ARG A 13 2.20 8.11 -4.06
N ASP A 14 3.06 8.74 -4.84
CA ASP A 14 2.92 9.00 -6.26
C ASP A 14 3.78 7.98 -7.01
N ARG A 15 3.24 7.38 -8.10
CA ARG A 15 3.96 6.41 -8.95
C ARG A 15 4.58 7.03 -10.20
N GLY A 16 4.71 8.36 -10.23
CA GLY A 16 5.45 9.10 -11.23
C GLY A 16 4.69 9.26 -12.54
N TYR A 17 5.38 9.00 -13.67
CA TYR A 17 4.98 9.37 -15.03
C TYR A 17 3.57 8.94 -15.48
N GLU A 18 2.99 7.92 -14.84
CA GLU A 18 1.66 7.40 -15.18
C GLU A 18 0.54 8.04 -14.35
N LEU A 19 0.85 8.50 -13.13
CA LEU A 19 -0.14 8.94 -12.16
C LEU A 19 0.45 9.95 -11.19
N SER A 20 0.20 11.24 -11.44
CA SER A 20 0.58 12.29 -10.49
C SER A 20 -0.35 12.32 -9.29
N GLY A 21 0.22 12.39 -8.09
CA GLY A 21 -0.49 12.66 -6.84
C GLY A 21 -0.87 14.13 -6.65
N LEU A 22 -0.42 15.03 -7.55
CA LEU A 22 -0.69 16.47 -7.46
C LEU A 22 -2.19 16.81 -7.44
N PRO A 23 -3.05 16.26 -8.33
CA PRO A 23 -4.48 16.58 -8.31
C PRO A 23 -5.14 16.18 -6.98
N LEU A 24 -4.77 15.02 -6.44
CA LEU A 24 -5.27 14.58 -5.13
C LEU A 24 -4.78 15.49 -4.01
N TRP A 25 -3.49 15.84 -4.03
CA TRP A 25 -2.91 16.77 -3.05
C TRP A 25 -3.63 18.13 -3.09
N CYS A 26 -3.88 18.69 -4.29
CA CYS A 26 -4.65 19.92 -4.48
C CYS A 26 -6.09 19.79 -3.95
N ALA A 27 -6.75 18.65 -4.17
CA ALA A 27 -8.07 18.39 -3.63
C ALA A 27 -8.09 18.35 -2.09
N ILE A 28 -7.03 17.84 -1.45
CA ILE A 28 -6.90 17.84 0.01
C ILE A 28 -6.60 19.26 0.53
N VAL A 29 -5.80 20.06 -0.17
CA VAL A 29 -5.61 21.50 0.13
C VAL A 29 -6.95 22.22 0.09
N ARG A 30 -7.73 22.04 -0.98
CA ARG A 30 -9.08 22.62 -1.11
C ARG A 30 -9.99 22.20 0.04
N LYS A 31 -10.02 20.91 0.38
CA LYS A 31 -10.80 20.39 1.51
C LYS A 31 -10.40 21.05 2.84
N ALA A 32 -9.11 21.27 3.09
CA ALA A 32 -8.64 21.94 4.29
C ALA A 32 -9.12 23.40 4.35
N LEU A 33 -9.07 24.11 3.21
CA LEU A 33 -9.59 25.48 3.09
C LEU A 33 -11.11 25.54 3.33
N ASP A 34 -11.87 24.62 2.75
CA ASP A 34 -13.33 24.51 2.94
C ASP A 34 -13.71 24.23 4.41
N LEU A 35 -12.84 23.53 5.15
CA LEU A 35 -13.00 23.25 6.58
C LEU A 35 -12.45 24.38 7.49
N ASN A 36 -12.04 25.52 6.91
CA ASN A 36 -11.48 26.68 7.60
C ASN A 36 -10.22 26.38 8.42
N PHE A 37 -9.32 25.53 7.90
CA PHE A 37 -7.98 25.41 8.47
C PHE A 37 -7.10 26.60 8.06
N ASP A 38 -6.13 26.95 8.90
CA ASP A 38 -5.01 27.81 8.52
C ASP A 38 -4.02 26.98 7.70
N VAL A 39 -4.04 27.18 6.39
CA VAL A 39 -3.29 26.36 5.43
C VAL A 39 -2.00 27.07 5.03
N THR A 40 -0.87 26.40 5.30
CA THR A 40 0.43 26.78 4.75
C THR A 40 0.81 25.78 3.67
N VAL A 41 1.16 26.27 2.48
CA VAL A 41 1.68 25.47 1.39
C VAL A 41 3.16 25.78 1.22
N ALA A 42 4.00 24.77 1.32
CA ALA A 42 5.44 24.86 1.15
C ALA A 42 5.84 24.12 -0.13
N LEU A 43 6.31 24.89 -1.11
CA LEU A 43 6.72 24.45 -2.43
C LEU A 43 8.23 24.27 -2.44
N MET A 44 8.68 23.02 -2.58
CA MET A 44 10.08 22.61 -2.53
C MET A 44 10.67 22.38 -3.93
N LEU A 45 9.82 22.16 -4.95
CA LEU A 45 10.28 21.96 -6.32
C LEU A 45 10.43 23.31 -7.04
N HIS A 46 11.69 23.76 -7.17
CA HIS A 46 12.07 25.12 -7.59
C HIS A 46 11.61 25.57 -9.00
N LEU A 47 11.26 24.65 -9.91
CA LEU A 47 11.14 24.97 -11.34
C LEU A 47 9.81 24.57 -11.99
N GLN A 48 8.88 23.91 -11.28
CA GLN A 48 7.74 23.25 -11.92
C GLN A 48 6.36 23.54 -11.35
N ARG A 49 6.20 24.22 -10.21
CA ARG A 49 4.92 24.16 -9.49
C ARG A 49 4.43 25.53 -9.00
N ASP A 50 3.50 26.08 -9.76
CA ASP A 50 2.54 27.06 -9.25
C ASP A 50 1.31 26.33 -8.72
N LEU A 51 0.74 26.86 -7.63
CA LEU A 51 -0.53 26.37 -7.12
C LEU A 51 -1.65 26.84 -8.08
N PRO A 52 -2.62 25.98 -8.45
CA PRO A 52 -3.71 26.37 -9.35
C PRO A 52 -4.42 27.65 -8.88
N GLU A 53 -4.75 28.56 -9.82
CA GLU A 53 -5.36 29.85 -9.52
C GLU A 53 -6.67 29.71 -8.73
N GLU A 54 -7.40 28.61 -8.93
CA GLU A 54 -8.66 28.30 -8.23
C GLU A 54 -8.45 28.11 -6.72
N ILE A 55 -7.25 27.71 -6.31
CA ILE A 55 -6.88 27.57 -4.88
C ILE A 55 -6.37 28.91 -4.34
N VAL A 56 -5.64 29.67 -5.15
CA VAL A 56 -5.01 30.95 -4.74
C VAL A 56 -6.02 32.09 -4.65
N SER A 57 -6.98 32.17 -5.55
CA SER A 57 -7.91 33.31 -5.71
C SER A 57 -9.06 33.37 -4.70
N ARG A 58 -9.11 32.45 -3.73
CA ARG A 58 -10.19 32.38 -2.73
C ARG A 58 -9.99 33.36 -1.58
N ASN A 59 -11.12 33.75 -0.96
CA ASN A 59 -11.15 34.65 0.20
C ASN A 59 -10.33 34.15 1.40
N ASN A 60 -10.11 32.84 1.51
CA ASN A 60 -9.22 32.22 2.48
C ASN A 60 -8.08 31.52 1.71
N SER A 61 -7.15 32.32 1.18
CA SER A 61 -6.05 31.81 0.37
C SER A 61 -4.96 31.17 1.25
N PRO A 62 -4.31 30.10 0.79
CA PRO A 62 -3.23 29.48 1.55
C PRO A 62 -2.00 30.40 1.62
N LYS A 63 -1.27 30.33 2.72
CA LYS A 63 0.04 30.99 2.86
C LYS A 63 1.06 30.18 2.06
N ILE A 64 1.51 30.72 0.92
CA ILE A 64 2.47 30.05 0.06
C ILE A 64 3.89 30.41 0.47
N LYS A 65 4.74 29.41 0.65
CA LYS A 65 6.17 29.53 0.89
C LYS A 65 6.92 28.77 -0.19
N GLN A 66 7.63 29.50 -1.03
CA GLN A 66 8.54 28.91 -1.99
C GLN A 66 9.92 28.83 -1.36
N PHE A 67 10.46 27.62 -1.32
CA PHE A 67 11.86 27.42 -0.98
C PHE A 67 12.59 27.39 -2.30
N LEU A 68 13.61 28.22 -2.47
CA LEU A 68 14.43 28.36 -3.69
C LEU A 68 15.93 28.18 -3.40
N ASP A 69 16.31 28.09 -2.11
CA ASP A 69 17.71 28.16 -1.69
C ASP A 69 18.29 26.77 -1.39
N SER A 70 19.24 26.36 -2.22
CA SER A 70 20.02 25.13 -2.04
C SER A 70 20.87 25.15 -0.76
N LYS A 71 21.11 26.31 -0.14
CA LYS A 71 21.95 26.43 1.07
C LYS A 71 21.19 26.41 2.41
N MET A 72 19.86 26.47 2.38
CA MET A 72 19.06 26.47 3.61
C MET A 72 19.31 25.22 4.46
N THR A 73 19.63 25.41 5.73
CA THR A 73 19.81 24.32 6.70
C THR A 73 18.46 23.74 7.15
N LEU A 74 18.47 22.52 7.70
CA LEU A 74 17.25 21.88 8.18
C LEU A 74 16.59 22.64 9.35
N ALA A 75 17.39 23.25 10.23
CA ALA A 75 16.88 24.06 11.34
C ALA A 75 16.24 25.37 10.86
N GLU A 76 16.83 26.02 9.86
CA GLU A 76 16.23 27.20 9.22
C GLU A 76 14.93 26.85 8.51
N LEU A 77 14.89 25.71 7.80
CA LEU A 77 13.68 25.21 7.15
C LEU A 77 12.57 24.97 8.17
N GLU A 78 12.88 24.24 9.24
CA GLU A 78 11.93 23.95 10.33
C GLU A 78 11.42 25.24 11.00
N SER A 79 12.32 26.16 11.34
CA SER A 79 11.97 27.48 11.89
C SER A 79 11.10 28.27 10.93
N THR A 80 11.40 28.25 9.64
CA THR A 80 10.58 28.92 8.62
C THR A 80 9.21 28.27 8.51
N LEU A 81 9.08 26.95 8.57
CA LEU A 81 7.80 26.26 8.51
C LEU A 81 6.96 26.48 9.78
N THR A 82 7.59 26.58 10.96
CA THR A 82 6.91 26.66 12.26
C THR A 82 6.68 28.08 12.78
N SER A 83 7.52 29.06 12.40
CA SER A 83 7.45 30.48 12.84
C SER A 83 6.07 31.12 12.70
N ASN A 84 5.27 30.70 11.72
CA ASN A 84 3.93 31.25 11.50
C ASN A 84 2.83 30.54 12.30
N HIS A 85 3.12 29.39 12.91
CA HIS A 85 2.20 28.59 13.70
C HIS A 85 2.36 28.83 15.21
N LEU A 86 3.44 29.52 15.60
CA LEU A 86 3.80 29.84 17.00
C LEU A 86 2.94 30.94 17.67
N HIS A 87 1.97 31.55 16.97
CA HIS A 87 1.17 32.66 17.52
C HIS A 87 -0.35 32.45 17.54
N GLY A 88 -0.82 31.22 17.34
CA GLY A 88 -2.22 30.90 17.57
C GLY A 88 -2.35 29.54 18.22
N THR A 89 -2.97 29.50 19.39
CA THR A 89 -3.53 28.30 20.05
C THR A 89 -4.64 27.63 19.20
N ASN A 90 -4.65 27.83 17.89
CA ASN A 90 -5.62 27.27 16.98
C ASN A 90 -5.19 25.85 16.60
N SER A 91 -5.93 24.88 17.11
CA SER A 91 -5.81 23.45 16.81
C SER A 91 -6.22 23.08 15.37
N LYS A 92 -6.08 24.01 14.42
CA LYS A 92 -6.53 23.89 13.02
C LYS A 92 -5.53 24.50 12.04
N SER A 93 -4.24 24.26 12.23
CA SER A 93 -3.21 24.56 11.23
C SER A 93 -2.84 23.32 10.44
N VAL A 94 -2.70 23.43 9.12
CA VAL A 94 -2.24 22.33 8.26
C VAL A 94 -1.10 22.81 7.37
N LEU A 95 -0.03 22.03 7.35
CA LEU A 95 1.11 22.26 6.48
C LEU A 95 1.06 21.27 5.32
N PHE A 96 1.14 21.79 4.10
CA PHE A 96 1.24 21.00 2.89
C PHE A 96 2.62 21.13 2.27
N LEU A 97 3.27 19.99 2.02
CA LEU A 97 4.55 19.89 1.31
C LEU A 97 4.29 19.26 -0.06
N ASP A 98 4.74 19.90 -1.12
CA ASP A 98 4.54 19.42 -2.50
C ASP A 98 5.39 18.19 -2.84
N SER A 99 6.59 18.07 -2.25
CA SER A 99 7.47 16.91 -2.40
C SER A 99 8.39 16.76 -1.19
N VAL A 100 8.48 15.54 -0.66
CA VAL A 100 9.51 15.15 0.34
C VAL A 100 10.77 14.63 -0.32
N ASP A 101 10.77 14.39 -1.63
CA ASP A 101 11.91 13.79 -2.33
C ASP A 101 13.12 14.72 -2.30
N MET A 102 12.89 16.02 -2.48
CA MET A 102 13.90 17.05 -2.30
C MET A 102 14.52 17.05 -0.89
N LEU A 103 13.72 16.79 0.15
CA LEU A 103 14.20 16.74 1.53
C LEU A 103 15.03 15.47 1.77
N LYS A 104 14.57 14.33 1.22
CA LYS A 104 15.30 13.06 1.27
C LYS A 104 16.67 13.19 0.58
N GLU A 105 16.71 13.82 -0.59
CA GLU A 105 17.94 14.03 -1.35
C GLU A 105 18.91 14.97 -0.63
N LYS A 106 18.40 16.10 -0.10
CA LYS A 106 19.24 17.13 0.51
C LYS A 106 19.73 16.77 1.92
N PHE A 107 18.88 16.18 2.76
CA PHE A 107 19.16 15.97 4.19
C PHE A 107 19.22 14.49 4.59
N GLY A 108 18.90 13.58 3.66
CA GLY A 108 18.75 12.16 3.95
C GLY A 108 17.37 11.80 4.52
N LEU A 109 17.03 10.52 4.43
CA LEU A 109 15.73 10.00 4.85
C LEU A 109 15.48 10.17 6.36
N ALA A 110 16.47 9.82 7.18
CA ALA A 110 16.31 9.85 8.65
C ALA A 110 16.00 11.26 9.16
N ALA A 111 16.74 12.25 8.68
CA ALA A 111 16.51 13.65 9.03
C ALA A 111 15.14 14.15 8.52
N THR A 112 14.74 13.72 7.32
CA THR A 112 13.41 14.03 6.76
C THR A 112 12.29 13.46 7.60
N ILE A 113 12.40 12.20 8.05
CA ILE A 113 11.41 11.55 8.93
C ILE A 113 11.31 12.30 10.26
N GLN A 114 12.45 12.64 10.88
CA GLN A 114 12.47 13.41 12.13
C GLN A 114 11.85 14.79 11.97
N LEU A 115 12.10 15.46 10.84
CA LEU A 115 11.48 16.75 10.52
C LEU A 115 9.96 16.61 10.39
N LEU A 116 9.47 15.64 9.60
CA LEU A 116 8.03 15.41 9.42
C LEU A 116 7.33 15.11 10.74
N HIS A 117 7.96 14.30 11.60
CA HIS A 117 7.44 14.00 12.93
C HIS A 117 7.30 15.28 13.78
N ARG A 118 8.37 16.07 13.92
CA ARG A 118 8.36 17.32 14.71
C ARG A 118 7.38 18.37 14.17
N LEU A 119 7.28 18.47 12.85
CA LEU A 119 6.27 19.32 12.22
C LEU A 119 4.86 18.84 12.56
N SER A 120 4.61 17.53 12.52
CA SER A 120 3.30 16.95 12.85
C SER A 120 2.90 17.09 14.32
N GLU A 121 3.84 17.34 15.22
CA GLU A 121 3.58 17.71 16.62
C GLU A 121 3.24 19.20 16.77
N SER A 122 3.77 20.04 15.88
CA SER A 122 3.61 21.51 15.92
C SER A 122 2.35 22.01 15.21
N VAL A 123 1.84 21.26 14.23
CA VAL A 123 0.62 21.57 13.48
C VAL A 123 -0.41 20.46 13.59
N SER A 124 -1.65 20.71 13.19
CA SER A 124 -2.70 19.68 13.26
C SER A 124 -2.43 18.53 12.29
N ALA A 125 -1.96 18.85 11.08
CA ALA A 125 -1.54 17.85 10.12
C ALA A 125 -0.43 18.35 9.19
N VAL A 126 0.42 17.42 8.76
CA VAL A 126 1.41 17.62 7.69
C VAL A 126 1.05 16.68 6.56
N VAL A 127 0.74 17.23 5.38
CA VAL A 127 0.39 16.45 4.19
C VAL A 127 1.49 16.60 3.17
N SER A 128 2.08 15.50 2.72
CA SER A 128 3.21 15.55 1.81
C SER A 128 3.14 14.51 0.70
N VAL A 129 3.71 14.80 -0.47
CA VAL A 129 3.80 13.85 -1.59
C VAL A 129 5.21 13.27 -1.66
N THR A 130 5.33 11.98 -1.95
CA THR A 130 6.60 11.32 -2.29
C THR A 130 6.42 10.55 -3.59
N SER A 131 7.35 10.72 -4.51
CA SER A 131 7.44 9.91 -5.72
C SER A 131 8.24 8.64 -5.45
N ILE A 132 7.77 7.53 -5.99
CA ILE A 132 8.46 6.25 -6.01
C ILE A 132 8.45 5.75 -7.44
N GLY A 133 9.60 5.30 -7.92
CA GLY A 133 9.77 4.81 -9.28
C GLY A 133 8.88 3.60 -9.57
N LYS A 134 8.39 3.51 -10.80
CA LYS A 134 7.52 2.41 -11.28
C LYS A 134 8.13 1.03 -11.07
N ASP A 135 9.47 0.94 -11.14
CA ASP A 135 10.23 -0.31 -11.05
C ASP A 135 10.56 -0.72 -9.61
N SER A 136 9.98 -0.03 -8.61
CA SER A 136 10.13 -0.41 -7.22
C SER A 136 9.41 -1.71 -6.90
N PHE A 137 10.18 -2.79 -6.89
CA PHE A 137 9.76 -4.10 -6.39
C PHE A 137 9.82 -4.15 -4.86
N ALA A 138 9.13 -5.12 -4.26
CA ALA A 138 9.18 -5.36 -2.83
C ALA A 138 10.62 -5.62 -2.37
N GLY A 139 11.09 -4.83 -1.39
CA GLY A 139 12.48 -4.89 -0.91
C GLY A 139 13.45 -3.98 -1.67
N SER A 140 13.00 -3.21 -2.67
CA SER A 140 13.83 -2.15 -3.24
C SER A 140 14.19 -1.09 -2.17
N PRO A 141 15.30 -0.36 -2.33
CA PRO A 141 15.64 0.74 -1.42
C PRO A 141 14.52 1.78 -1.29
N GLU A 142 13.78 2.02 -2.38
CA GLU A 142 12.64 2.93 -2.39
C GLU A 142 11.43 2.37 -1.63
N ASP A 143 11.14 1.07 -1.74
CA ASP A 143 10.10 0.41 -0.95
C ASP A 143 10.46 0.41 0.55
N LEU A 144 11.73 0.21 0.89
CA LEU A 144 12.21 0.33 2.27
C LEU A 144 12.05 1.77 2.78
N ASN A 145 12.37 2.78 1.96
CA ASN A 145 12.19 4.18 2.30
C ASN A 145 10.71 4.53 2.51
N TRP A 146 9.82 3.97 1.68
CA TRP A 146 8.38 4.08 1.82
C TRP A 146 7.88 3.51 3.15
N ARG A 147 8.29 2.28 3.48
CA ARG A 147 7.91 1.63 4.75
C ARG A 147 8.36 2.43 5.96
N LYS A 148 9.58 2.99 5.91
CA LYS A 148 10.11 3.88 6.95
C LYS A 148 9.26 5.15 7.09
N LEU A 149 8.85 5.78 5.99
CA LEU A 149 7.92 6.92 6.03
C LEU A 149 6.56 6.52 6.60
N CYS A 150 5.99 5.39 6.18
CA CYS A 150 4.71 4.88 6.66
C CYS A 150 4.69 4.66 8.19
N SER A 151 5.84 4.34 8.78
CA SER A 151 5.94 4.06 10.22
C SER A 151 5.59 5.26 11.10
N ILE A 152 5.90 6.48 10.67
CA ILE A 152 5.57 7.72 11.40
C ILE A 152 4.22 8.33 10.99
N CYS A 153 3.62 7.82 9.90
CA CYS A 153 2.41 8.38 9.35
C CYS A 153 1.18 7.91 10.10
N SER A 154 0.27 8.85 10.35
CA SER A 154 -1.08 8.57 10.84
C SER A 154 -1.99 8.03 9.72
N ALA A 155 -1.74 8.47 8.49
CA ALA A 155 -2.42 7.98 7.30
C ALA A 155 -1.47 7.96 6.10
N THR A 156 -1.63 6.99 5.21
CA THR A 156 -0.90 6.93 3.94
C THR A 156 -1.89 6.72 2.81
N LEU A 157 -1.64 7.40 1.69
CA LEU A 157 -2.47 7.35 0.48
C LEU A 157 -1.60 6.79 -0.63
N ASP A 158 -1.79 5.52 -0.97
CA ASP A 158 -1.07 4.85 -2.07
C ASP A 158 -1.91 4.94 -3.34
N LEU A 159 -1.37 5.55 -4.39
CA LEU A 159 -2.05 5.74 -5.66
C LEU A 159 -1.67 4.63 -6.63
N ASP A 160 -2.69 4.07 -7.27
CA ASP A 160 -2.54 3.04 -8.28
C ASP A 160 -3.45 3.30 -9.48
N ALA A 161 -3.02 2.81 -10.64
CA ALA A 161 -3.79 2.94 -11.87
C ALA A 161 -4.77 1.77 -11.94
N SER A 162 -6.03 2.05 -12.28
CA SER A 162 -6.93 1.00 -12.73
C SER A 162 -6.38 0.33 -13.99
N GLU A 163 -6.62 -0.97 -14.16
CA GLU A 163 -6.23 -1.72 -15.36
C GLU A 163 -6.76 -1.08 -16.66
N MET A 164 -7.86 -0.34 -16.58
CA MET A 164 -8.47 0.38 -17.69
C MET A 164 -8.00 1.83 -17.85
N MET A 165 -7.04 2.31 -17.03
CA MET A 165 -6.48 3.68 -16.99
C MET A 165 -7.47 4.85 -16.84
N GLU A 166 -8.78 4.60 -16.76
CA GLU A 166 -9.79 5.66 -16.63
C GLU A 166 -9.99 6.13 -15.18
N ASP A 167 -9.56 5.31 -14.21
CA ASP A 167 -9.84 5.55 -12.80
C ASP A 167 -8.58 5.50 -11.93
N LEU A 168 -8.48 6.45 -11.01
CA LEU A 168 -7.48 6.46 -9.96
C LEU A 168 -7.95 5.59 -8.79
N ILE A 169 -7.20 4.53 -8.50
CA ILE A 169 -7.43 3.72 -7.29
C ILE A 169 -6.54 4.29 -6.19
N CYS A 170 -7.12 4.56 -5.02
CA CYS A 170 -6.36 4.95 -3.85
C CYS A 170 -6.55 3.94 -2.72
N VAL A 171 -5.43 3.39 -2.25
CA VAL A 171 -5.39 2.59 -1.03
C VAL A 171 -5.05 3.53 0.13
N THR A 172 -6.05 3.81 0.95
CA THR A 172 -5.89 4.59 2.17
C THR A 172 -5.60 3.64 3.33
N ARG A 173 -4.44 3.79 3.98
CA ARG A 173 -4.16 3.13 5.26
C ARG A 173 -4.19 4.16 6.36
N THR A 174 -4.89 3.86 7.44
CA THR A 174 -5.05 4.76 8.60
C THR A 174 -4.66 4.00 9.86
N ARG A 175 -3.79 4.61 10.68
CA ARG A 175 -3.35 4.05 11.95
C ARG A 175 -4.18 4.63 13.08
N LYS A 176 -4.84 3.76 13.83
CA LYS A 176 -5.58 4.14 15.04
C LYS A 176 -4.64 4.21 16.25
N LYS A 177 -5.12 4.81 17.34
CA LYS A 177 -4.34 4.99 18.58
C LYS A 177 -3.99 3.67 19.28
N ASP A 178 -4.76 2.61 19.02
CA ASP A 178 -4.54 1.25 19.50
C ASP A 178 -3.46 0.49 18.69
N GLY A 179 -2.89 1.13 17.66
CA GLY A 179 -1.92 0.52 16.75
C GLY A 179 -2.55 -0.24 15.59
N LEU A 180 -3.87 -0.43 15.58
CA LEU A 180 -4.56 -1.12 14.50
C LEU A 180 -4.52 -0.27 13.22
N VAL A 181 -4.13 -0.91 12.12
CA VAL A 181 -4.11 -0.30 10.78
C VAL A 181 -5.38 -0.71 10.05
N SER A 182 -6.22 0.25 9.70
CA SER A 182 -7.36 0.04 8.80
C SER A 182 -6.99 0.42 7.37
N GLU A 183 -7.22 -0.50 6.44
CA GLU A 183 -7.07 -0.29 5.01
C GLU A 183 -8.43 -0.08 4.35
N LYS A 184 -8.50 0.90 3.45
CA LYS A 184 -9.69 1.20 2.65
C LYS A 184 -9.26 1.46 1.21
N ILE A 185 -9.85 0.72 0.28
CA ILE A 185 -9.61 0.89 -1.15
C ILE A 185 -10.77 1.66 -1.76
N GLU A 186 -10.47 2.77 -2.41
CA GLU A 186 -11.47 3.65 -3.00
C GLU A 186 -11.09 4.02 -4.43
N LYS A 187 -12.09 4.02 -5.31
CA LYS A 187 -11.98 4.62 -6.63
C LYS A 187 -12.20 6.11 -6.50
N CYS A 188 -11.31 6.89 -7.10
CA CYS A 188 -11.15 8.31 -6.85
C CYS A 188 -11.20 9.06 -8.18
N GLN A 189 -11.98 10.13 -8.21
CA GLN A 189 -12.04 11.04 -9.35
C GLN A 189 -11.87 12.45 -8.82
N VAL A 190 -10.86 13.14 -9.35
CA VAL A 190 -10.59 14.55 -9.05
C VAL A 190 -11.01 15.35 -10.27
N SER A 191 -11.96 16.25 -10.10
CA SER A 191 -12.39 17.18 -11.16
C SER A 191 -11.25 18.14 -11.51
N SER A 192 -10.91 18.22 -12.80
CA SER A 192 -9.82 19.10 -13.27
C SER A 192 -10.15 20.59 -13.18
N GLN A 193 -11.44 20.97 -13.09
CA GLN A 193 -11.88 22.37 -13.08
C GLN A 193 -11.87 22.97 -11.67
N ASP A 194 -12.11 22.14 -10.66
CA ASP A 194 -12.34 22.64 -9.31
C ASP A 194 -11.65 21.80 -8.23
N PHE A 195 -10.92 20.74 -8.59
CA PHE A 195 -10.29 19.84 -7.63
C PHE A 195 -11.28 19.25 -6.60
N SER A 196 -12.57 19.16 -6.95
CA SER A 196 -13.52 18.41 -6.14
C SER A 196 -13.21 16.92 -6.21
N LEU A 197 -13.24 16.29 -5.03
CA LEU A 197 -12.89 14.88 -4.87
C LEU A 197 -14.15 14.04 -4.69
N GLN A 198 -14.41 13.18 -5.67
CA GLN A 198 -15.40 12.12 -5.56
C GLN A 198 -14.69 10.80 -5.29
N SER A 199 -15.16 10.07 -4.29
CA SER A 199 -14.62 8.75 -3.95
C SER A 199 -15.74 7.74 -3.71
N SER A 200 -15.68 6.60 -4.37
CA SER A 200 -16.56 5.46 -4.14
C SER A 200 -15.77 4.26 -3.63
N ALA A 201 -16.43 3.38 -2.86
CA ALA A 201 -15.80 2.13 -2.44
C ALA A 201 -15.45 1.32 -3.69
N PHE A 202 -14.20 0.85 -3.77
CA PHE A 202 -13.76 -0.03 -4.84
C PHE A 202 -13.65 -1.43 -4.27
N ASP A 203 -14.45 -2.35 -4.81
CA ASP A 203 -14.30 -3.77 -4.56
C ASP A 203 -13.63 -4.40 -5.78
N PRO A 204 -12.35 -4.82 -5.69
CA PRO A 204 -11.64 -5.44 -6.81
C PRO A 204 -12.32 -6.71 -7.31
N ASN A 205 -13.22 -7.32 -6.53
CA ASN A 205 -13.98 -8.51 -6.91
C ASN A 205 -15.33 -8.20 -7.56
N ALA A 206 -15.83 -6.96 -7.48
CA ALA A 206 -17.14 -6.58 -8.02
C ALA A 206 -17.15 -6.40 -9.56
N THR A 207 -15.98 -6.30 -10.20
CA THR A 207 -15.85 -6.15 -11.66
C THR A 207 -16.02 -7.49 -12.42
N LYS A 208 -16.22 -8.61 -11.70
CA LYS A 208 -16.64 -9.88 -12.30
C LYS A 208 -18.17 -9.90 -12.42
N ASP A 209 -18.68 -9.31 -13.50
CA ASP A 209 -20.03 -9.45 -14.08
C ASP A 209 -21.27 -9.48 -13.12
N PRO A 210 -22.28 -8.60 -13.27
CA PRO A 210 -23.50 -8.61 -12.45
C PRO A 210 -24.45 -9.82 -12.63
N GLN A 211 -24.00 -10.94 -13.22
CA GLN A 211 -24.81 -12.16 -13.36
C GLN A 211 -24.20 -13.37 -12.66
N LYS A 212 -24.19 -13.34 -11.32
CA LYS A 212 -24.50 -14.52 -10.48
C LYS A 212 -24.50 -14.13 -9.01
N GLN A 213 -25.65 -13.68 -8.53
CA GLN A 213 -25.97 -13.79 -7.12
C GLN A 213 -26.26 -15.26 -6.79
N SER A 214 -25.37 -15.90 -6.05
CA SER A 214 -25.74 -16.94 -5.09
C SER A 214 -24.63 -17.11 -4.05
N LYS A 215 -24.93 -16.64 -2.83
CA LYS A 215 -24.55 -17.08 -1.47
C LYS A 215 -23.17 -17.74 -1.18
N PRO A 216 -22.64 -17.55 0.04
CA PRO A 216 -21.27 -17.92 0.40
C PRO A 216 -21.12 -19.44 0.53
N GLU A 217 -20.13 -20.01 -0.16
CA GLU A 217 -19.76 -21.42 -0.03
C GLU A 217 -18.24 -21.56 0.10
N ASP A 218 -17.73 -21.35 1.32
CA ASP A 218 -16.36 -21.69 1.75
C ASP A 218 -16.11 -23.23 1.84
N GLN A 219 -16.67 -24.03 0.92
CA GLN A 219 -16.53 -25.51 0.96
C GLN A 219 -16.25 -26.19 -0.38
N PHE A 220 -16.10 -25.47 -1.49
CA PHE A 220 -16.06 -26.11 -2.82
C PHE A 220 -14.68 -26.43 -3.41
N LEU A 221 -13.57 -26.15 -2.73
CA LEU A 221 -12.23 -26.39 -3.31
C LEU A 221 -11.62 -27.77 -3.04
N GLU A 222 -12.18 -28.58 -2.14
CA GLU A 222 -11.56 -29.87 -1.77
C GLU A 222 -11.90 -31.04 -2.71
N ASN A 223 -12.87 -30.90 -3.63
CA ASN A 223 -13.34 -32.01 -4.48
C ASN A 223 -13.53 -31.65 -5.97
N LEU A 224 -12.94 -30.56 -6.46
CA LEU A 224 -13.01 -30.25 -7.89
C LEU A 224 -12.11 -31.20 -8.67
N PRO A 225 -12.64 -31.99 -9.63
CA PRO A 225 -11.79 -32.80 -10.48
C PRO A 225 -10.89 -31.88 -11.32
N PHE A 226 -9.64 -32.29 -11.55
CA PHE A 226 -8.65 -31.57 -12.37
C PHE A 226 -9.14 -31.15 -13.78
N ASP A 227 -10.29 -31.66 -14.22
CA ASP A 227 -10.86 -31.43 -15.55
C ASP A 227 -11.70 -30.14 -15.68
N VAL A 228 -11.83 -29.35 -14.62
CA VAL A 228 -12.60 -28.09 -14.68
C VAL A 228 -11.90 -27.12 -15.64
N GLY A 229 -12.49 -26.92 -16.83
CA GLY A 229 -11.98 -26.04 -17.88
C GLY A 229 -11.37 -26.74 -19.09
N LEU A 230 -11.17 -28.07 -19.04
CA LEU A 230 -10.65 -28.84 -20.18
C LEU A 230 -11.79 -29.33 -21.10
N LYS A 231 -11.81 -28.85 -22.35
CA LYS A 231 -12.72 -29.37 -23.40
C LYS A 231 -12.12 -30.61 -24.06
N LEU A 232 -12.18 -31.74 -23.37
CA LEU A 232 -11.68 -33.02 -23.91
C LEU A 232 -12.65 -33.58 -24.97
N THR A 233 -12.08 -34.08 -26.07
CA THR A 233 -12.82 -34.89 -27.04
C THR A 233 -13.13 -36.27 -26.45
N GLU A 234 -14.11 -36.99 -27.03
CA GLU A 234 -14.52 -38.30 -26.52
C GLU A 234 -13.37 -39.33 -26.50
N LYS A 235 -12.46 -39.25 -27.47
CA LYS A 235 -11.26 -40.11 -27.51
C LYS A 235 -10.30 -39.81 -26.36
N GLU A 236 -10.11 -38.54 -26.01
CA GLU A 236 -9.21 -38.12 -24.92
C GLU A 236 -9.79 -38.45 -23.54
N ARG A 237 -11.12 -38.34 -23.39
CA ARG A 237 -11.83 -38.78 -22.17
C ARG A 237 -11.64 -40.27 -21.92
N GLN A 238 -11.78 -41.09 -22.96
CA GLN A 238 -11.57 -42.54 -22.88
C GLN A 238 -10.10 -42.90 -22.63
N ALA A 239 -9.17 -42.20 -23.28
CA ALA A 239 -7.75 -42.37 -23.03
C ALA A 239 -7.42 -42.08 -21.56
N LYS A 240 -7.88 -40.94 -21.02
CA LYS A 240 -7.70 -40.56 -19.61
C LYS A 240 -8.25 -41.62 -18.65
N ALA A 241 -9.46 -42.13 -18.88
CA ALA A 241 -10.06 -43.15 -18.03
C ALA A 241 -9.26 -44.46 -18.00
N ASN A 242 -8.53 -44.76 -19.08
CA ASN A 242 -7.72 -45.96 -19.22
C ASN A 242 -6.25 -45.77 -18.80
N VAL A 243 -5.82 -44.54 -18.47
CA VAL A 243 -4.47 -44.28 -17.96
C VAL A 243 -4.36 -44.81 -16.53
N GLN A 244 -3.65 -45.92 -16.37
CA GLN A 244 -3.32 -46.44 -15.04
C GLN A 244 -2.23 -45.58 -14.40
N LEU A 245 -2.63 -44.72 -13.47
CA LEU A 245 -1.68 -43.92 -12.70
C LEU A 245 -0.95 -44.81 -11.67
N PRO A 246 0.40 -44.79 -11.61
CA PRO A 246 1.18 -45.69 -10.74
C PRO A 246 0.83 -45.63 -9.25
N TYR A 247 0.30 -44.49 -8.77
CA TYR A 247 0.08 -44.23 -7.34
C TYR A 247 -1.40 -44.16 -6.91
N VAL A 248 -2.35 -44.25 -7.83
CA VAL A 248 -3.79 -44.24 -7.45
C VAL A 248 -4.22 -45.59 -6.85
N LYS A 249 -3.57 -46.69 -7.24
CA LYS A 249 -3.76 -48.01 -6.58
C LYS A 249 -3.27 -48.04 -5.12
N ALA A 250 -2.52 -47.03 -4.68
CA ALA A 250 -2.10 -46.89 -3.28
C ALA A 250 -3.17 -46.20 -2.39
N GLN A 251 -4.39 -45.96 -2.91
CA GLN A 251 -5.53 -45.53 -2.08
C GLN A 251 -6.41 -46.71 -1.63
N ASP A 252 -6.38 -47.84 -2.34
CA ASP A 252 -7.09 -49.06 -1.94
C ASP A 252 -6.20 -49.94 -1.06
N GLN A 253 -6.75 -50.43 0.07
CA GLN A 253 -6.05 -51.29 1.03
C GLN A 253 -5.33 -52.50 0.40
N LYS A 254 -5.83 -53.03 -0.71
CA LYS A 254 -5.20 -54.17 -1.41
C LYS A 254 -3.93 -53.78 -2.20
N GLY A 255 -3.82 -52.55 -2.67
CA GLY A 255 -2.64 -52.06 -3.40
C GLY A 255 -1.48 -51.68 -2.48
N LEU A 256 -1.76 -51.26 -1.24
CA LEU A 256 -0.72 -51.02 -0.22
C LEU A 256 0.04 -52.29 0.17
N VAL A 257 -0.62 -53.45 0.19
CA VAL A 257 0.01 -54.72 0.59
C VAL A 257 1.07 -55.17 -0.43
N GLY A 258 0.90 -54.83 -1.71
CA GLY A 258 1.86 -55.16 -2.76
C GLY A 258 3.14 -54.31 -2.77
N LEU A 259 3.12 -53.12 -2.14
CA LEU A 259 4.28 -52.25 -2.00
C LEU A 259 5.22 -52.67 -0.85
N ASN A 260 4.84 -53.72 -0.12
CA ASN A 260 5.35 -54.00 1.23
C ASN A 260 6.31 -55.21 1.32
N ILE A 261 7.04 -55.55 0.25
CA ILE A 261 7.99 -56.68 0.27
C ILE A 261 9.43 -56.24 0.59
N THR A 262 9.77 -54.95 0.50
CA THR A 262 11.15 -54.51 0.76
C THR A 262 11.17 -53.30 1.67
N SER A 263 11.82 -53.46 2.83
CA SER A 263 12.20 -52.45 3.83
C SER A 263 11.16 -52.16 4.94
N GLY A 264 11.46 -52.64 6.14
CA GLY A 264 10.61 -52.57 7.33
C GLY A 264 10.43 -51.18 7.93
N LYS A 265 9.71 -50.30 7.24
CA LYS A 265 9.21 -49.03 7.78
C LYS A 265 7.71 -49.15 8.07
N LYS A 266 7.32 -48.83 9.31
CA LYS A 266 5.91 -48.79 9.78
C LYS A 266 5.22 -47.58 9.15
N ILE A 267 4.08 -47.76 8.50
CA ILE A 267 3.25 -46.66 7.98
C ILE A 267 2.02 -46.47 8.89
N LYS A 268 1.77 -45.21 9.29
CA LYS A 268 0.57 -44.74 9.99
C LYS A 268 -0.56 -44.48 9.00
N VAL A 269 -1.78 -44.77 9.44
CA VAL A 269 -3.03 -44.57 8.68
C VAL A 269 -3.54 -43.14 8.91
N GLY A 270 -3.81 -42.41 7.83
CA GLY A 270 -4.47 -41.10 7.84
C GLY A 270 -3.53 -39.90 8.02
N GLY A 271 -3.08 -39.33 6.89
CA GLY A 271 -2.72 -37.92 6.65
C GLY A 271 -1.69 -37.20 7.54
N ASN A 272 -1.39 -37.68 8.74
CA ASN A 272 -0.48 -37.05 9.68
C ASN A 272 0.93 -37.62 9.46
N ILE A 273 1.75 -36.84 8.76
CA ILE A 273 3.19 -37.06 8.70
C ILE A 273 3.72 -36.68 10.08
N ILE A 274 4.07 -37.68 10.88
CA ILE A 274 4.69 -37.48 12.19
C ILE A 274 6.19 -37.60 11.98
N TYR A 275 6.86 -36.45 11.98
CA TYR A 275 8.32 -36.38 11.94
C TYR A 275 8.90 -37.08 13.16
N THR A 276 9.84 -37.99 12.93
CA THR A 276 10.61 -38.62 14.01
C THR A 276 12.08 -38.39 13.64
N PRO A 277 12.81 -37.54 14.38
CA PRO A 277 14.21 -37.25 14.07
C PRO A 277 15.01 -38.55 14.13
N ASP A 278 15.87 -38.75 13.14
CA ASP A 278 16.77 -39.89 13.13
C ASP A 278 18.10 -39.55 13.82
N ARG A 279 19.02 -40.50 13.84
CA ARG A 279 20.25 -40.41 14.64
C ARG A 279 21.30 -39.50 14.00
N ASP A 280 21.13 -39.20 12.72
CA ASP A 280 22.01 -38.37 11.91
C ASP A 280 21.36 -36.99 11.63
N ASP A 281 20.17 -36.74 12.19
CA ASP A 281 19.49 -35.46 12.23
C ASP A 281 20.31 -34.52 13.12
N ASP A 282 20.98 -33.56 12.48
CA ASP A 282 21.83 -32.59 13.12
C ASP A 282 20.96 -31.59 13.88
N LEU A 283 20.91 -31.75 15.21
CA LEU A 283 20.42 -30.73 16.14
C LEU A 283 21.44 -29.58 16.20
N ASP A 284 21.63 -28.93 15.07
CA ASP A 284 22.48 -27.78 14.79
C ASP A 284 21.53 -26.64 14.40
N ASP A 285 21.56 -25.54 15.17
CA ASP A 285 20.67 -24.37 15.05
C ASP A 285 20.82 -23.59 13.72
N SER A 286 21.53 -24.12 12.71
CA SER A 286 21.65 -23.50 11.40
C SER A 286 20.44 -23.83 10.52
N ASP A 287 19.24 -23.42 10.95
CA ASP A 287 18.09 -23.36 10.06
C ASP A 287 18.42 -22.34 8.96
N PRO A 288 18.47 -22.72 7.66
CA PRO A 288 18.85 -21.82 6.57
C PRO A 288 17.91 -20.62 6.39
N ASP A 289 16.82 -20.57 7.17
CA ASP A 289 15.88 -19.45 7.24
C ASP A 289 16.35 -18.31 8.18
N ASP A 290 17.27 -18.56 9.12
CA ASP A 290 17.74 -17.54 10.10
C ASP A 290 18.83 -16.60 9.54
N ASP A 291 19.42 -16.93 8.38
CA ASP A 291 20.34 -16.06 7.64
C ASP A 291 19.63 -15.19 6.57
N LEU A 292 18.30 -15.25 6.46
CA LEU A 292 17.51 -14.39 5.58
C LEU A 292 17.30 -12.98 6.16
N MET A 293 18.40 -12.32 6.52
CA MET A 293 18.46 -10.87 6.68
C MET A 293 18.81 -10.24 5.32
N ILE A 294 17.82 -10.15 4.42
CA ILE A 294 17.87 -9.33 3.20
C ILE A 294 16.61 -8.47 3.11
#